data_AF-A0A972LRU7-F1
#
_entry.id   AF-A0A972LRU7-F1
#
_cell.length_a   1.000
_cell.length_b   1.000
_cell.length_c   1.000
_cell.angle_alpha   90.00
_cell.angle_beta   90.00
_cell.angle_gamma   90.00
#
_symmetry.space_group_name_H-M   'P 1'
#
loop_
_entity.id
_entity.type
_entity.pdbx_description
1 polymer ?
#
loop_
_entity_poly.entity_id
_entity_poly.type
_entity_poly.pdbx_seq_one_letter_code
_entity_poly.pdbx_strand_id
1 'polypeptide(L)'
;MKKGEKSISHAPSSQDDTYIRLGSAFVDEGAKKVFVFSEDILINQLRRDGPIIEKSFDQLCESELRQFSSLISQTSGLLYSGLRLASQQEDELRKACAQLLLNASNSFAASVAVLRMGYVLQPGIIIRSLLEAVSTTLHLLQKPSDFSAYQNHTLQSPKTIALAKKALPPFGILYGHFSDNFAHIGRLHKSITPITEYTERDEALKLNLSSLRIASWLLYVTTELVFNELVSSPRYWHPVENGYQYAPSEEEKNWFTKYFEL
;
A
#
# COMPACT_ATOMS: atom_id res chain seq x y z
N MET A 1 45.98 -7.49 33.66
CA MET A 1 45.98 -7.19 32.21
C MET A 1 44.69 -6.48 31.86
N LYS A 2 44.82 -5.31 31.22
CA LYS A 2 43.75 -4.32 31.01
C LYS A 2 42.76 -4.77 29.93
N LYS A 3 41.46 -4.59 30.22
CA LYS A 3 40.37 -4.56 29.24
C LYS A 3 40.60 -3.41 28.25
N GLY A 4 40.35 -3.66 26.97
CA GLY A 4 40.41 -2.67 25.90
C GLY A 4 39.37 -3.01 24.84
N GLU A 5 38.10 -2.75 25.13
CA GLU A 5 37.06 -2.67 24.11
C GLU A 5 37.21 -1.33 23.39
N LYS A 6 37.62 -1.37 22.12
CA LYS A 6 37.59 -0.21 21.24
C LYS A 6 36.15 0.02 20.78
N SER A 7 35.56 1.10 21.29
CA SER A 7 34.40 1.77 20.73
C SER A 7 34.63 2.10 19.25
N ILE A 8 33.80 1.54 18.36
CA ILE A 8 33.70 1.99 16.98
C ILE A 8 32.62 3.08 16.95
N SER A 9 33.05 4.32 17.09
CA SER A 9 32.21 5.48 16.82
C SER A 9 32.16 5.73 15.30
N HIS A 10 31.07 5.37 14.65
CA HIS A 10 30.76 5.90 13.32
C HIS A 10 30.06 7.25 13.48
N ALA A 11 30.86 8.31 13.66
CA ALA A 11 30.44 9.66 13.33
C ALA A 11 30.63 9.87 11.81
N PRO A 12 29.68 10.55 11.13
CA PRO A 12 29.74 10.76 9.69
C PRO A 12 30.85 11.76 9.35
N SER A 13 31.74 11.38 8.43
CA SER A 13 32.74 12.29 7.88
C SER A 13 32.06 13.27 6.91
N SER A 14 31.78 14.47 7.41
CA SER A 14 31.58 15.66 6.60
C SER A 14 32.95 16.12 6.05
N GLN A 15 33.22 15.86 4.78
CA GLN A 15 34.27 16.53 4.01
C GLN A 15 33.77 16.82 2.59
N ASP A 16 34.02 18.04 2.14
CA ASP A 16 33.72 18.60 0.82
C ASP A 16 34.17 17.68 -0.33
N ASP A 17 33.24 17.03 -1.03
CA ASP A 17 33.56 16.40 -2.31
C ASP A 17 33.62 17.49 -3.39
N THR A 18 34.80 18.07 -3.61
CA THR A 18 35.09 19.01 -4.69
C THR A 18 35.15 18.34 -6.08
N TYR A 19 34.81 17.05 -6.16
CA TYR A 19 34.95 16.22 -7.35
C TYR A 19 33.70 15.37 -7.57
N ILE A 20 33.22 15.30 -8.81
CA ILE A 20 32.14 14.40 -9.21
C ILE A 20 32.75 13.06 -9.62
N ARG A 21 32.33 11.97 -8.98
CA ARG A 21 32.75 10.62 -9.36
C ARG A 21 31.98 10.15 -10.59
N LEU A 22 32.70 9.80 -11.65
CA LEU A 22 32.12 9.39 -12.93
C LEU A 22 32.03 7.88 -13.02
N GLY A 23 30.83 7.35 -13.22
CA GLY A 23 30.60 5.93 -13.48
C GLY A 23 30.73 5.59 -14.97
N SER A 24 30.15 6.41 -15.86
CA SER A 24 30.32 6.25 -17.32
C SER A 24 30.12 7.56 -18.08
N ALA A 25 30.66 7.62 -19.30
CA ALA A 25 30.43 8.72 -20.23
C ALA A 25 30.24 8.18 -21.65
N PHE A 26 29.30 8.76 -22.40
CA PHE A 26 29.03 8.42 -23.79
C PHE A 26 29.11 9.69 -24.65
N VAL A 27 29.83 9.60 -25.77
CA VAL A 27 29.95 10.69 -26.73
C VAL A 27 29.09 10.37 -27.93
N ASP A 28 28.10 11.22 -28.20
CA ASP A 28 27.34 11.22 -29.44
C ASP A 28 27.98 12.26 -30.37
N GLU A 29 28.83 11.78 -31.28
CA GLU A 29 29.54 12.62 -32.25
C GLU A 29 28.58 13.29 -33.26
N GLY A 30 27.47 12.60 -33.59
CA GLY A 30 26.47 13.10 -34.53
C GLY A 30 25.67 14.27 -33.95
N ALA A 31 25.25 14.14 -32.69
CA ALA A 31 24.56 15.20 -31.96
C ALA A 31 25.51 16.21 -31.31
N LYS A 32 26.83 15.97 -31.35
CA LYS A 32 27.87 16.73 -30.63
C LYS A 32 27.58 16.87 -29.14
N LYS A 33 27.13 15.79 -28.49
CA LYS A 33 26.77 15.76 -27.07
C LYS A 33 27.62 14.75 -26.31
N VAL A 34 27.92 15.08 -25.06
CA VAL A 34 28.53 14.15 -24.10
C VAL A 34 27.52 13.91 -22.99
N PHE A 35 27.17 12.65 -22.78
CA PHE A 35 26.34 12.19 -21.67
C PHE A 35 27.25 11.66 -20.58
N VAL A 36 27.06 12.15 -19.36
CA VAL A 36 27.89 11.81 -18.19
C VAL A 36 26.99 11.25 -17.10
N PHE A 37 27.34 10.08 -16.57
CA PHE A 37 26.62 9.39 -15.51
C PHE A 37 27.52 9.27 -14.28
N SER A 38 27.11 9.89 -13.16
CA SER A 38 27.86 9.84 -11.91
C SER A 38 27.71 8.49 -11.20
N GLU A 39 28.71 8.07 -10.43
CA GLU A 39 28.60 6.89 -9.54
C GLU A 39 27.48 7.07 -8.49
N ASP A 40 27.21 8.32 -8.10
CA ASP A 40 26.22 8.66 -7.08
C ASP A 40 24.80 8.80 -7.59
N ILE A 41 24.45 8.27 -8.78
CA ILE A 41 23.13 8.50 -9.40
C ILE A 41 21.96 8.11 -8.48
N LEU A 42 22.07 6.97 -7.77
CA LEU A 42 21.06 6.53 -6.81
C LEU A 42 21.02 7.44 -5.58
N ILE A 43 22.19 7.83 -5.06
CA ILE A 43 22.28 8.71 -3.88
C ILE A 43 21.68 10.09 -4.21
N ASN A 44 22.00 10.62 -5.39
CA ASN A 44 21.46 11.87 -5.89
C ASN A 44 19.95 11.78 -6.08
N GLN A 45 19.44 10.69 -6.66
CA GLN A 45 18.00 10.45 -6.79
C GLN A 45 17.30 10.47 -5.43
N LEU A 46 17.88 9.85 -4.41
CA LEU A 46 17.27 9.76 -3.08
C LEU A 46 17.39 11.04 -2.25
N ARG A 47 18.54 11.74 -2.33
CA ARG A 47 18.86 12.85 -1.41
C ARG A 47 18.68 14.24 -2.03
N ARG A 48 18.91 14.38 -3.33
CA ARG A 48 18.78 15.67 -4.03
C ARG A 48 17.44 15.77 -4.72
N ASP A 49 17.10 14.79 -5.55
CA ASP A 49 15.93 14.86 -6.42
C ASP A 49 14.66 14.44 -5.66
N GLY A 50 14.75 13.39 -4.84
CA GLY A 50 13.66 12.85 -4.02
C GLY A 50 12.91 13.92 -3.22
N PRO A 51 13.56 14.71 -2.34
CA PRO A 51 12.88 15.73 -1.54
C PRO A 51 12.14 16.80 -2.36
N ILE A 52 12.62 17.10 -3.57
CA ILE A 52 11.98 18.07 -4.47
C ILE A 52 10.69 17.46 -5.04
N ILE A 53 10.78 16.22 -5.53
CA ILE A 53 9.64 15.48 -6.08
C ILE A 53 8.58 15.28 -4.99
N GLU A 54 8.99 14.83 -3.81
CA GLU A 54 8.14 14.61 -2.66
C GLU A 54 7.38 15.89 -2.26
N LYS A 55 8.06 17.04 -2.25
CA LYS A 55 7.43 18.32 -1.98
C LYS A 55 6.39 18.70 -3.03
N SER A 56 6.68 18.47 -4.31
CA SER A 56 5.72 18.73 -5.40
C SER A 56 4.49 17.83 -5.29
N PHE A 57 4.67 16.55 -4.91
CA PHE A 57 3.57 15.63 -4.62
C PHE A 57 2.73 16.12 -3.45
N ASP A 58 3.36 16.47 -2.32
CA ASP A 58 2.66 16.91 -1.11
C ASP A 58 1.78 18.14 -1.38
N GLN A 59 2.28 19.10 -2.16
CA GLN A 59 1.53 20.28 -2.56
C GLN A 59 0.33 19.94 -3.46
N LEU A 60 0.50 19.00 -4.39
CA LEU A 60 -0.55 18.64 -5.35
C LEU A 60 -1.61 17.70 -4.77
N CYS A 61 -1.24 16.86 -3.80
CA CYS A 61 -2.04 15.72 -3.32
C CYS A 61 -2.37 15.80 -1.81
N GLU A 62 -2.19 16.96 -1.17
CA GLU A 62 -2.46 17.14 0.26
C GLU A 62 -3.87 16.67 0.66
N SER A 63 -4.89 17.01 -0.15
CA SER A 63 -6.27 16.61 0.10
C SER A 63 -6.44 15.09 0.15
N GLU A 64 -5.82 14.37 -0.79
CA GLU A 64 -5.88 12.92 -0.87
C GLU A 64 -5.13 12.28 0.30
N LEU A 65 -3.94 12.80 0.65
CA LEU A 65 -3.19 12.34 1.81
C LEU A 65 -3.99 12.47 3.11
N ARG A 66 -4.73 13.57 3.29
CA ARG A 66 -5.61 13.77 4.44
C ARG A 66 -6.78 12.77 4.45
N GLN A 67 -7.36 12.49 3.29
CA GLN A 67 -8.42 11.48 3.16
C GLN A 67 -7.91 10.07 3.51
N PHE A 68 -6.75 9.68 2.96
CA PHE A 68 -6.10 8.41 3.29
C PHE A 68 -5.78 8.32 4.77
N SER A 69 -5.19 9.36 5.35
CA SER A 69 -4.85 9.39 6.77
C SER A 69 -6.07 9.21 7.65
N SER A 70 -7.20 9.84 7.31
CA SER A 70 -8.44 9.69 8.07
C SER A 70 -8.90 8.23 8.10
N LEU A 71 -9.00 7.59 6.95
CA LEU A 71 -9.50 6.21 6.87
C LEU A 71 -8.51 5.20 7.50
N ILE A 72 -7.22 5.36 7.23
CA ILE A 72 -6.17 4.51 7.81
C ILE A 72 -6.09 4.66 9.33
N SER A 73 -6.36 5.86 9.88
CA SER A 73 -6.39 6.05 11.33
C SER A 73 -7.51 5.23 11.99
N GLN A 74 -8.70 5.20 11.38
CA GLN A 74 -9.84 4.41 11.86
C GLN A 74 -9.53 2.91 11.78
N THR A 75 -9.02 2.46 10.62
CA THR A 75 -8.54 1.09 10.42
C THR A 75 -7.51 0.69 11.48
N SER A 76 -6.49 1.54 11.71
CA SER A 76 -5.42 1.25 12.66
C SER A 76 -5.95 1.13 14.09
N GLY A 77 -6.84 2.05 14.48
CA GLY A 77 -7.50 2.00 15.79
C GLY A 77 -8.22 0.66 16.03
N LEU A 78 -8.98 0.19 15.03
CA LEU A 78 -9.64 -1.11 15.08
C LEU A 78 -8.66 -2.28 15.08
N LEU A 79 -7.64 -2.27 14.22
CA LEU A 79 -6.66 -3.36 14.13
C LEU A 79 -5.89 -3.54 15.43
N TYR A 80 -5.35 -2.47 16.01
CA TYR A 80 -4.57 -2.58 17.25
C TYR A 80 -5.45 -2.95 18.45
N SER A 81 -6.66 -2.40 18.53
CA SER A 81 -7.62 -2.75 19.60
C SER A 81 -8.10 -4.21 19.47
N GLY A 82 -8.43 -4.63 18.25
CA GLY A 82 -8.86 -5.98 17.91
C GLY A 82 -7.77 -7.01 18.13
N LEU A 83 -6.53 -6.75 17.70
CA LEU A 83 -5.40 -7.64 17.95
C LEU A 83 -5.16 -7.84 19.45
N ARG A 84 -5.25 -6.76 20.24
CA ARG A 84 -5.14 -6.85 21.70
C ARG A 84 -6.24 -7.73 22.29
N LEU A 85 -7.50 -7.55 21.87
CA LEU A 85 -8.62 -8.34 22.36
C LEU A 85 -8.48 -9.82 21.97
N ALA A 86 -8.21 -10.11 20.70
CA ALA A 86 -7.96 -11.47 20.21
C ALA A 86 -6.80 -12.12 20.96
N SER A 87 -5.80 -11.33 21.36
CA SER A 87 -4.69 -11.78 22.21
C SER A 87 -5.11 -12.22 23.60
N GLN A 88 -6.00 -11.47 24.24
CA GLN A 88 -6.52 -11.80 25.55
C GLN A 88 -7.49 -12.99 25.53
N GLN A 89 -8.19 -13.19 24.41
CA GLN A 89 -9.18 -14.26 24.22
C GLN A 89 -8.60 -15.54 23.62
N GLU A 90 -7.28 -15.57 23.34
CA GLU A 90 -6.61 -16.69 22.66
C GLU A 90 -7.26 -17.06 21.30
N ASP A 91 -7.83 -16.06 20.61
CA ASP A 91 -8.43 -16.21 19.29
C ASP A 91 -7.34 -16.15 18.21
N GLU A 92 -6.72 -17.30 17.93
CA GLU A 92 -5.64 -17.45 16.96
C GLU A 92 -6.05 -17.07 15.53
N LEU A 93 -7.31 -17.27 15.16
CA LEU A 93 -7.80 -16.92 13.83
C LEU A 93 -7.81 -15.39 13.67
N ARG A 94 -8.43 -14.66 14.59
CA ARG A 94 -8.49 -13.20 14.52
C ARG A 94 -7.13 -12.55 14.71
N LYS A 95 -6.24 -13.13 15.53
CA LYS A 95 -4.84 -12.71 15.62
C LYS A 95 -4.15 -12.75 14.26
N ALA A 96 -4.23 -13.88 13.56
CA ALA A 96 -3.63 -14.06 12.25
C ALA A 96 -4.21 -13.09 11.20
N CYS A 97 -5.54 -12.94 11.19
CA CYS A 97 -6.22 -11.95 10.34
C CYS A 97 -5.73 -10.52 10.62
N ALA A 98 -5.60 -10.12 11.88
CA ALA A 98 -5.08 -8.80 12.23
C ALA A 98 -3.62 -8.59 11.79
N GLN A 99 -2.76 -9.61 11.95
CA GLN A 99 -1.37 -9.54 11.50
C GLN A 99 -1.28 -9.42 9.97
N LEU A 100 -2.11 -10.15 9.23
CA LEU A 100 -2.23 -9.98 7.76
C LEU A 100 -2.64 -8.55 7.39
N LEU A 101 -3.66 -8.01 8.05
CA LEU A 101 -4.17 -6.66 7.77
C LEU A 101 -3.19 -5.54 8.21
N LEU A 102 -2.41 -5.76 9.27
CA LEU A 102 -1.31 -4.85 9.64
C LEU A 102 -0.21 -4.84 8.57
N ASN A 103 0.16 -6.00 8.03
CA ASN A 103 1.09 -6.06 6.91
C ASN A 103 0.52 -5.40 5.64
N ALA A 104 -0.78 -5.59 5.37
CA ALA A 104 -1.47 -4.84 4.33
C ALA A 104 -1.43 -3.33 4.56
N SER A 105 -1.58 -2.87 5.80
CA SER A 105 -1.45 -1.44 6.16
C SER A 105 -0.05 -0.91 5.84
N ASN A 106 1.00 -1.71 6.07
CA ASN A 106 2.37 -1.37 5.69
C ASN A 106 2.53 -1.30 4.17
N SER A 107 1.96 -2.25 3.42
CA SER A 107 1.95 -2.22 1.96
C SER A 107 1.24 -0.96 1.43
N PHE A 108 0.12 -0.55 2.03
CA PHE A 108 -0.54 0.71 1.70
C PHE A 108 0.39 1.91 1.89
N ALA A 109 1.01 2.05 3.07
CA ALA A 109 1.92 3.15 3.36
C ALA A 109 3.14 3.16 2.41
N ALA A 110 3.69 1.98 2.08
CA ALA A 110 4.77 1.84 1.12
C ALA A 110 4.36 2.28 -0.29
N SER A 111 3.15 1.92 -0.75
CA SER A 111 2.61 2.39 -2.03
C SER A 111 2.50 3.91 -2.09
N VAL A 112 2.05 4.56 -1.01
CA VAL A 112 2.00 6.02 -0.92
C VAL A 112 3.41 6.62 -0.97
N ALA A 113 4.36 6.08 -0.19
CA ALA A 113 5.72 6.59 -0.15
C ALA A 113 6.42 6.50 -1.51
N VAL A 114 6.28 5.36 -2.19
CA VAL A 114 6.88 5.12 -3.51
C VAL A 114 6.25 6.03 -4.57
N LEU A 115 4.92 6.21 -4.55
CA LEU A 115 4.27 7.18 -5.42
C LEU A 115 4.76 8.60 -5.12
N ARG A 116 4.83 8.99 -3.85
CA ARG A 116 5.31 10.32 -3.42
C ARG A 116 6.73 10.61 -3.91
N MET A 117 7.57 9.59 -4.10
CA MET A 117 8.92 9.71 -4.66
C MET A 117 8.98 9.75 -6.20
N GLY A 118 7.84 9.77 -6.91
CA GLY A 118 7.80 9.88 -8.38
C GLY A 118 7.65 8.55 -9.12
N TYR A 119 7.62 7.41 -8.42
CA TYR A 119 7.51 6.10 -9.06
C TYR A 119 6.04 5.76 -9.33
N VAL A 120 5.55 6.04 -10.53
CA VAL A 120 4.12 5.84 -10.88
C VAL A 120 3.73 4.40 -11.24
N LEU A 121 4.69 3.53 -11.56
CA LEU A 121 4.43 2.12 -11.91
C LEU A 121 4.38 1.17 -10.72
N GLN A 122 5.21 1.46 -9.71
CA GLN A 122 5.48 0.57 -8.60
C GLN A 122 4.35 0.46 -7.55
N PRO A 123 3.53 1.50 -7.28
CA PRO A 123 2.54 1.46 -6.20
C PRO A 123 1.52 0.33 -6.40
N GLY A 124 1.07 0.10 -7.63
CA GLY A 124 0.12 -0.97 -7.91
C GLY A 124 0.68 -2.38 -7.70
N ILE A 125 1.98 -2.60 -7.91
CA ILE A 125 2.65 -3.86 -7.58
C ILE A 125 2.57 -4.11 -6.07
N ILE A 126 2.86 -3.08 -5.28
CA ILE A 126 2.81 -3.14 -3.81
C ILE A 126 1.36 -3.34 -3.32
N ILE A 127 0.37 -2.67 -3.93
CA ILE A 127 -1.05 -2.83 -3.57
C ILE A 127 -1.52 -4.28 -3.77
N ARG A 128 -0.96 -5.06 -4.70
CA ARG A 128 -1.36 -6.47 -4.85
C ARG A 128 -1.12 -7.29 -3.60
N SER A 129 -0.02 -7.05 -2.88
CA SER A 129 0.24 -7.71 -1.60
C SER A 129 -0.86 -7.40 -0.57
N LEU A 130 -1.38 -6.16 -0.55
CA LEU A 130 -2.54 -5.79 0.25
C LEU A 130 -3.79 -6.57 -0.16
N LEU A 131 -4.08 -6.69 -1.46
CA LEU A 131 -5.27 -7.42 -1.94
C LEU A 131 -5.23 -8.91 -1.59
N GLU A 132 -4.04 -9.52 -1.63
CA GLU A 132 -3.85 -10.91 -1.21
C GLU A 132 -4.09 -11.09 0.29
N ALA A 133 -3.61 -10.18 1.13
CA ALA A 133 -3.87 -10.20 2.57
C ALA A 133 -5.36 -9.99 2.89
N VAL A 134 -6.02 -9.05 2.20
CA VAL A 134 -7.46 -8.79 2.33
C VAL A 134 -8.28 -10.02 1.92
N SER A 135 -8.01 -10.57 0.74
CA SER A 135 -8.76 -11.75 0.25
C SER A 135 -8.54 -12.99 1.10
N THR A 136 -7.32 -13.20 1.60
CA THR A 136 -7.00 -14.28 2.54
C THR A 136 -7.74 -14.11 3.87
N THR A 137 -7.80 -12.88 4.39
CA THR A 137 -8.56 -12.58 5.60
C THR A 137 -10.06 -12.88 5.42
N LEU A 138 -10.67 -12.37 4.34
CA LEU A 138 -12.06 -12.64 4.01
C LEU A 138 -12.35 -14.14 3.82
N HIS A 139 -11.41 -14.88 3.25
CA HIS A 139 -11.51 -16.34 3.11
C HIS A 139 -11.53 -17.04 4.47
N LEU A 140 -10.57 -16.72 5.33
CA LEU A 140 -10.39 -17.37 6.63
C LEU A 140 -11.59 -17.13 7.56
N LEU A 141 -12.21 -15.94 7.51
CA LEU A 141 -13.42 -15.66 8.28
C LEU A 141 -14.64 -16.48 7.81
N GLN A 142 -14.76 -16.72 6.50
CA GLN A 142 -15.84 -17.53 5.94
C GLN A 142 -15.59 -19.04 6.07
N LYS A 143 -14.32 -19.45 6.09
CA LYS A 143 -13.89 -20.84 6.22
C LYS A 143 -12.83 -20.99 7.30
N PRO A 144 -13.21 -20.91 8.58
CA PRO A 144 -12.27 -21.11 9.70
C PRO A 144 -11.56 -22.47 9.65
N SER A 145 -12.18 -23.50 9.06
CA SER A 145 -11.56 -24.82 8.87
C SER A 145 -10.27 -24.79 8.04
N ASP A 146 -10.11 -23.80 7.17
CA ASP A 146 -8.93 -23.66 6.31
C ASP A 146 -7.76 -22.97 7.04
N PHE A 147 -7.93 -22.56 8.30
CA PHE A 147 -6.90 -21.90 9.09
C PHE A 147 -5.64 -22.77 9.28
N SER A 148 -5.79 -24.08 9.46
CA SER A 148 -4.64 -25.00 9.53
C SER A 148 -3.85 -25.02 8.21
N ALA A 149 -4.51 -24.96 7.05
CA ALA A 149 -3.82 -24.88 5.77
C ALA A 149 -3.06 -23.55 5.60
N TYR A 150 -3.61 -22.46 6.14
CA TYR A 150 -2.94 -21.17 6.21
C TYR A 150 -1.67 -21.23 7.08
N GLN A 151 -1.78 -21.75 8.31
CA GLN A 151 -0.65 -21.89 9.24
C GLN A 151 0.47 -22.76 8.67
N ASN A 152 0.11 -23.78 7.88
CA ASN A 152 1.05 -24.69 7.23
C ASN A 152 1.53 -24.22 5.84
N HIS A 153 1.19 -22.99 5.42
CA HIS A 153 1.57 -22.43 4.11
C HIS A 153 1.12 -23.25 2.88
N THR A 154 0.02 -24.01 3.01
CA THR A 154 -0.54 -24.83 1.91
C THR A 154 -1.82 -24.25 1.31
N LEU A 155 -2.37 -23.18 1.92
CA LEU A 155 -3.54 -22.47 1.39
C LEU A 155 -3.25 -21.85 0.02
N GLN A 156 -4.13 -22.11 -0.95
CA GLN A 156 -3.95 -21.68 -2.34
C GLN A 156 -4.60 -20.31 -2.59
N SER A 157 -3.80 -19.30 -2.95
CA SER A 157 -4.24 -17.92 -3.23
C SER A 157 -5.46 -17.79 -4.18
N PRO A 158 -5.56 -18.53 -5.31
CA PRO A 158 -6.72 -18.42 -6.19
C PRO A 158 -8.07 -18.75 -5.52
N LYS A 159 -8.06 -19.61 -4.49
CA LYS A 159 -9.28 -19.97 -3.74
C LYS A 159 -9.77 -18.81 -2.88
N THR A 160 -8.85 -18.00 -2.32
CA THR A 160 -9.20 -16.91 -1.41
C THR A 160 -9.87 -15.75 -2.16
N ILE A 161 -9.38 -15.43 -3.37
CA ILE A 161 -9.96 -14.40 -4.24
C ILE A 161 -11.41 -14.73 -4.62
N ALA A 162 -11.70 -15.98 -4.97
CA ALA A 162 -13.04 -16.40 -5.38
C ALA A 162 -14.08 -16.22 -4.25
N LEU A 163 -13.69 -16.45 -3.00
CA LEU A 163 -14.55 -16.25 -1.83
C LEU A 163 -14.63 -14.78 -1.42
N ALA A 164 -13.54 -14.01 -1.54
CA ALA A 164 -13.56 -12.57 -1.31
C ALA A 164 -14.55 -11.85 -2.24
N LYS A 165 -14.61 -12.24 -3.53
CA LYS A 165 -15.59 -11.71 -4.50
C LYS A 165 -17.05 -11.95 -4.08
N LYS A 166 -17.33 -13.06 -3.39
CA LYS A 166 -18.67 -13.40 -2.91
C LYS A 166 -19.03 -12.63 -1.64
N ALA A 167 -18.08 -12.50 -0.70
CA ALA A 167 -18.31 -11.80 0.55
C ALA A 167 -18.47 -10.29 0.37
N LEU A 168 -17.64 -9.68 -0.47
CA LEU A 168 -17.63 -8.25 -0.72
C LEU A 168 -17.87 -8.00 -2.20
N PRO A 169 -19.11 -7.80 -2.66
CA PRO A 169 -19.43 -7.71 -4.08
C PRO A 169 -18.58 -6.69 -4.88
N PRO A 170 -18.26 -5.49 -4.34
CA PRO A 170 -17.37 -4.55 -5.03
C PRO A 170 -15.95 -5.10 -5.27
N PHE A 171 -15.46 -6.04 -4.44
CA PHE A 171 -14.10 -6.57 -4.51
C PHE A 171 -13.74 -7.12 -5.89
N GLY A 172 -14.68 -7.78 -6.59
CA GLY A 172 -14.40 -8.38 -7.90
C GLY A 172 -14.06 -7.37 -8.98
N ILE A 173 -14.80 -6.26 -9.02
CA ILE A 173 -14.58 -5.16 -9.97
C ILE A 173 -13.25 -4.48 -9.66
N LEU A 174 -13.01 -4.20 -8.38
CA LEU A 174 -11.80 -3.54 -7.91
C LEU A 174 -10.54 -4.38 -8.16
N TYR A 175 -10.60 -5.70 -7.89
CA TYR A 175 -9.52 -6.63 -8.20
C TYR A 175 -9.21 -6.70 -9.70
N GLY A 176 -10.24 -6.66 -10.55
CA GLY A 176 -10.09 -6.54 -12.00
C GLY A 176 -9.33 -5.29 -12.40
N HIS A 177 -9.73 -4.13 -11.88
CA HIS A 177 -9.05 -2.85 -12.09
C HIS A 177 -7.56 -2.90 -11.75
N PHE A 178 -7.16 -3.51 -10.63
CA PHE A 178 -5.73 -3.65 -10.30
C PHE A 178 -5.00 -4.61 -11.22
N SER A 179 -5.68 -5.69 -11.63
CA SER A 179 -5.09 -6.66 -12.55
C SER A 179 -4.82 -6.03 -13.91
N ASP A 180 -5.78 -5.30 -14.46
CA ASP A 180 -5.67 -4.72 -15.80
C ASP A 180 -4.60 -3.61 -15.87
N ASN A 181 -4.43 -2.85 -14.77
CA ASN A 181 -3.55 -1.68 -14.77
C ASN A 181 -2.12 -1.95 -14.26
N PHE A 182 -1.94 -2.93 -13.37
CA PHE A 182 -0.67 -3.12 -12.66
C PHE A 182 -0.13 -4.56 -12.66
N ALA A 183 -0.91 -5.55 -13.09
CA ALA A 183 -0.42 -6.93 -13.19
C ALA A 183 0.26 -7.27 -14.49
N HIS A 184 -0.26 -6.68 -15.55
CA HIS A 184 0.11 -6.94 -16.91
C HIS A 184 0.84 -5.73 -17.45
N ILE A 185 1.68 -5.94 -18.47
CA ILE A 185 2.36 -4.86 -19.18
C ILE A 185 1.28 -4.01 -19.88
N GLY A 186 0.80 -3.01 -19.15
CA GLY A 186 -0.27 -2.11 -19.56
C GLY A 186 0.25 -0.86 -20.25
N ARG A 187 -0.64 0.13 -20.45
CA ARG A 187 -0.30 1.41 -21.10
C ARG A 187 0.87 2.13 -20.42
N LEU A 188 0.92 2.12 -19.08
CA LEU A 188 1.98 2.78 -18.32
C LEU A 188 3.37 2.13 -18.53
N HIS A 189 3.42 0.88 -19.00
CA HIS A 189 4.68 0.16 -19.24
C HIS A 189 5.22 0.34 -20.67
N LYS A 190 4.46 1.00 -21.56
CA LYS A 190 4.83 1.19 -22.97
C LYS A 190 5.71 2.42 -23.21
N SER A 191 5.94 3.22 -22.19
CA SER A 191 6.76 4.43 -22.22
C SER A 191 7.69 4.47 -21.02
N ILE A 192 8.83 5.16 -21.17
CA ILE A 192 9.64 5.52 -20.01
C ILE A 192 8.80 6.45 -19.13
N THR A 193 8.69 6.11 -17.85
CA THR A 193 8.06 6.93 -16.83
C THR A 193 9.16 7.58 -15.99
N PRO A 194 9.61 8.78 -16.37
CA PRO A 194 10.72 9.42 -15.68
C PRO A 194 10.30 9.80 -14.25
N ILE A 195 11.26 9.72 -13.33
CA ILE A 195 11.06 10.08 -11.93
C ILE A 195 11.31 11.59 -11.81
N THR A 196 10.24 12.37 -11.91
CA THR A 196 10.29 13.84 -11.97
C THR A 196 9.26 14.47 -11.05
N GLU A 197 9.40 15.78 -10.85
CA GLU A 197 8.43 16.58 -10.10
C GLU A 197 7.02 16.46 -10.67
N TYR A 198 6.04 16.51 -9.77
CA TYR A 198 4.64 16.55 -10.09
C TYR A 198 4.22 18.00 -10.40
N THR A 199 4.00 18.30 -11.68
CA THR A 199 3.52 19.62 -12.11
C THR A 199 2.00 19.67 -12.26
N GLU A 200 1.37 18.53 -12.54
CA GLU A 200 -0.07 18.40 -12.71
C GLU A 200 -0.56 16.99 -12.35
N ARG A 201 -1.88 16.84 -12.22
CA ARG A 201 -2.53 15.55 -12.00
C ARG A 201 -2.68 14.80 -13.33
N ASP A 202 -1.58 14.25 -13.81
CA ASP A 202 -1.62 13.41 -15.00
C ASP A 202 -2.43 12.12 -14.77
N GLU A 203 -2.67 11.38 -15.85
CA GLU A 203 -3.45 10.14 -15.80
C GLU A 203 -2.81 9.06 -14.93
N ALA A 204 -1.48 9.02 -14.84
CA ALA A 204 -0.78 8.03 -14.02
C ALA A 204 -0.96 8.33 -12.53
N LEU A 205 -0.86 9.59 -12.12
CA LEU A 205 -1.10 10.02 -10.76
C LEU A 205 -2.56 9.79 -10.36
N LYS A 206 -3.53 10.20 -11.21
CA LYS A 206 -4.97 9.96 -10.94
C LYS A 206 -5.27 8.48 -10.74
N LEU A 207 -4.75 7.62 -11.61
CA LEU A 207 -4.95 6.17 -11.51
C LEU A 207 -4.39 5.62 -10.19
N ASN A 208 -3.18 6.03 -9.80
CA ASN A 208 -2.58 5.60 -8.54
C ASN A 208 -3.35 6.11 -7.32
N LEU A 209 -3.81 7.37 -7.32
CA LEU A 209 -4.62 7.92 -6.24
C LEU A 209 -5.95 7.18 -6.11
N SER A 210 -6.62 6.88 -7.23
CA SER A 210 -7.84 6.04 -7.24
C SER A 210 -7.55 4.65 -6.67
N SER A 211 -6.48 4.01 -7.10
CA SER A 211 -6.01 2.73 -6.56
C SER A 211 -5.74 2.76 -5.05
N LEU A 212 -5.16 3.83 -4.53
CA LEU A 212 -4.95 4.02 -3.09
C LEU A 212 -6.27 4.23 -2.33
N ARG A 213 -7.23 4.97 -2.89
CA ARG A 213 -8.58 5.08 -2.31
C ARG A 213 -9.21 3.70 -2.17
N ILE A 214 -9.14 2.90 -3.23
CA ILE A 214 -9.69 1.55 -3.24
C ILE A 214 -9.01 0.68 -2.18
N ALA A 215 -7.68 0.71 -2.12
CA ALA A 215 -6.90 -0.10 -1.19
C ALA A 215 -7.19 0.25 0.28
N SER A 216 -7.22 1.54 0.62
CA SER A 216 -7.53 2.00 1.98
C SER A 216 -8.96 1.66 2.41
N TRP A 217 -9.93 1.77 1.49
CA TRP A 217 -11.31 1.33 1.73
C TRP A 217 -11.41 -0.18 1.95
N LEU A 218 -10.82 -0.98 1.07
CA LEU A 218 -10.79 -2.45 1.19
C LEU A 218 -10.19 -2.91 2.52
N LEU A 219 -9.15 -2.21 2.97
CA LEU A 219 -8.52 -2.46 4.25
C LEU A 219 -9.44 -2.13 5.42
N TYR A 220 -10.12 -0.97 5.40
CA TYR A 220 -11.09 -0.58 6.43
C TYR A 220 -12.26 -1.57 6.50
N VAL A 221 -12.94 -1.82 5.38
CA VAL A 221 -14.15 -2.67 5.34
C VAL A 221 -13.84 -4.08 5.78
N THR A 222 -12.65 -4.61 5.46
CA THR A 222 -12.25 -5.95 5.91
C THR A 222 -11.92 -5.96 7.41
N THR A 223 -11.27 -4.90 7.90
CA THR A 223 -10.98 -4.74 9.34
C THR A 223 -12.26 -4.66 10.17
N GLU A 224 -13.25 -3.90 9.71
CA GLU A 224 -14.56 -3.79 10.37
C GLU A 224 -15.27 -5.15 10.46
N LEU A 225 -15.13 -6.02 9.46
CA LEU A 225 -15.69 -7.37 9.54
C LEU A 225 -14.97 -8.23 10.58
N VAL A 226 -13.63 -8.20 10.61
CA VAL A 226 -12.83 -9.01 11.55
C VAL A 226 -13.17 -8.68 12.99
N PHE A 227 -13.37 -7.39 13.29
CA PHE A 227 -13.56 -6.85 14.64
C PHE A 227 -14.89 -6.10 14.79
N ASN A 228 -15.95 -6.62 14.20
CA ASN A 228 -17.25 -5.97 14.18
C ASN A 228 -17.78 -5.71 15.60
N GLU A 229 -17.49 -6.60 16.54
CA GLU A 229 -17.88 -6.48 17.94
C GLU A 229 -17.30 -5.25 18.66
N LEU A 230 -16.23 -4.65 18.12
CA LEU A 230 -15.63 -3.44 18.65
C LEU A 230 -16.29 -2.16 18.11
N VAL A 231 -17.16 -2.29 17.11
CA VAL A 231 -17.76 -1.16 16.41
C VAL A 231 -19.20 -0.98 16.88
N SER A 232 -19.46 0.12 17.60
CA SER A 232 -20.80 0.40 18.12
C SER A 232 -21.84 0.67 17.04
N SER A 233 -21.41 1.17 15.88
CA SER A 233 -22.27 1.41 14.72
C SER A 233 -21.53 0.98 13.45
N PRO A 234 -21.60 -0.31 13.06
CA PRO A 234 -20.93 -0.80 11.87
C PRO A 234 -21.42 -0.10 10.60
N ARG A 235 -20.50 0.21 9.69
CA ARG A 235 -20.81 0.93 8.44
C ARG A 235 -21.19 0.01 7.29
N TYR A 236 -20.54 -1.15 7.21
CA TYR A 236 -20.65 -2.08 6.09
C TYR A 236 -21.18 -3.45 6.49
N TRP A 237 -20.79 -3.94 7.67
CA TRP A 237 -21.09 -5.30 8.11
C TRP A 237 -22.07 -5.32 9.27
N HIS A 238 -23.24 -5.92 9.06
CA HIS A 238 -24.27 -6.03 10.09
C HIS A 238 -24.46 -7.50 10.52
N PRO A 239 -24.63 -7.75 11.83
CA PRO A 239 -24.83 -9.10 12.32
C PRO A 239 -26.15 -9.68 11.82
N VAL A 240 -26.11 -10.94 11.43
CA VAL A 240 -27.26 -11.79 11.06
C VAL A 240 -27.17 -13.10 11.85
N GLU A 241 -28.22 -13.93 11.81
CA GLU A 241 -28.30 -15.18 12.61
C GLU A 241 -27.03 -16.05 12.51
N ASN A 242 -26.43 -16.14 11.31
CA ASN A 242 -25.24 -16.94 11.04
C ASN A 242 -24.09 -16.10 10.47
N GLY A 243 -23.69 -15.05 11.18
CA GLY A 243 -22.49 -14.27 10.88
C GLY A 243 -22.80 -12.82 10.54
N TYR A 244 -22.24 -12.32 9.43
CA TYR A 244 -22.37 -10.93 9.03
C TYR A 244 -22.78 -10.80 7.56
N GLN A 245 -23.57 -9.78 7.26
CA GLN A 245 -23.98 -9.42 5.92
C GLN A 245 -23.41 -8.06 5.54
N TYR A 246 -22.86 -7.97 4.32
CA TYR A 246 -22.51 -6.69 3.70
C TYR A 246 -23.78 -5.94 3.32
N ALA A 247 -24.12 -4.90 4.09
CA ALA A 247 -25.36 -4.14 3.92
C ALA A 247 -25.16 -2.65 4.29
N PRO A 248 -24.28 -1.91 3.57
CA PRO A 248 -24.07 -0.49 3.84
C PRO A 248 -25.36 0.32 3.65
N SER A 249 -25.53 1.36 4.47
CA SER A 249 -26.64 2.32 4.36
C SER A 249 -26.58 3.11 3.04
N GLU A 250 -27.69 3.76 2.66
CA GLU A 250 -27.69 4.64 1.49
C GLU A 250 -26.74 5.85 1.66
N GLU A 251 -26.60 6.36 2.88
CA GLU A 251 -25.61 7.38 3.19
C GLU A 251 -24.18 6.87 2.94
N GLU A 252 -23.89 5.64 3.36
CA GLU A 252 -22.58 5.02 3.16
C GLU A 252 -22.31 4.71 1.68
N LYS A 253 -23.32 4.29 0.92
CA LYS A 253 -23.21 4.14 -0.54
C LYS A 253 -22.96 5.48 -1.22
N ASN A 254 -23.61 6.55 -0.78
CA ASN A 254 -23.37 7.90 -1.30
C ASN A 254 -21.96 8.40 -0.94
N TRP A 255 -21.49 8.11 0.26
CA TRP A 255 -20.11 8.38 0.66
C TRP A 255 -19.13 7.61 -0.21
N PHE A 256 -19.37 6.31 -0.42
CA PHE A 256 -18.57 5.45 -1.30
C PHE A 256 -18.47 6.04 -2.70
N THR A 257 -19.58 6.40 -3.32
CA THR A 257 -19.61 7.02 -4.65
C THR A 257 -18.76 8.30 -4.69
N LYS A 258 -18.96 9.23 -3.74
CA LYS A 258 -18.17 10.48 -3.66
C LYS A 258 -16.69 10.22 -3.41
N TYR A 259 -16.36 9.20 -2.63
CA TYR A 259 -14.98 8.83 -2.32
C TYR A 259 -14.26 8.30 -3.58
N PHE A 260 -14.97 7.69 -4.52
CA PHE A 260 -14.40 7.12 -5.74
C PHE A 260 -14.53 8.01 -7.00
N GLU A 261 -15.35 9.06 -6.99
CA GLU A 261 -15.62 9.94 -8.15
C GLU A 261 -14.62 11.11 -8.36
N LEU A 262 -13.56 11.24 -7.55
CA LEU A 262 -12.58 12.34 -7.63
C LEU A 262 -11.32 12.04 -8.46
#